data_AF-A0A9Q0Z7X3-F1
#
_entry.id   AF-A0A9Q0Z7X3-F1
#
_cell.length_a   1.000
_cell.length_b   1.000
_cell.length_c   1.000
_cell.angle_alpha   90.00
_cell.angle_beta   90.00
_cell.angle_gamma   90.00
#
_symmetry.space_group_name_H-M   'P 1'
#
loop_
_entity.id
_entity.type
_entity.pdbx_description
1 polymer ?
#
loop_
_entity_poly.entity_id
_entity_poly.type
_entity_poly.pdbx_seq_one_letter_code
_entity_poly.pdbx_strand_id
1 'polypeptide(L)'
;MPTFSFFFLVLISPATITFSRPPPLMKISEATRWNSARRQLGKDACRTGNPIDDCWRCDPDWETNRKVLADCAIGFGRNAVGGRDGSLYVVTNSDSDDPVNPVPGTLRYGVIQEEPLWIIFDQDMVINLKEELVVNSHKTIDGRGHNIQIADGPCITIRNVSNIIIHNIYIHGCVPGQSAMVRDSTKHYGPRSKSDGDGISIFAGRDVWIDHCTLANCHDGLIDAVVGSTSITVSNNYMFNHDEVMLLGHSDDFLDDKNMQVTIAFNFFGENLVQRMPR
;
A
#
# COMPACT_ATOMS: atom_id res chain seq x y z
N MET A 1 34.23 52.86 41.27
CA MET A 1 34.20 52.09 40.01
C MET A 1 32.83 52.32 39.38
N PRO A 2 32.72 52.86 38.15
CA PRO A 2 31.43 53.04 37.51
C PRO A 2 31.02 51.73 36.83
N THR A 3 29.77 51.31 37.04
CA THR A 3 29.15 50.18 36.36
C THR A 3 28.63 50.62 34.99
N PHE A 4 29.26 50.13 33.92
CA PHE A 4 28.74 50.27 32.56
C PHE A 4 27.60 49.27 32.34
N SER A 5 26.40 49.77 32.03
CA SER A 5 25.25 48.95 31.66
C SER A 5 25.21 48.80 30.14
N PHE A 6 25.41 47.58 29.63
CA PHE A 6 25.28 47.26 28.20
C PHE A 6 23.82 46.94 27.88
N PHE A 7 23.15 47.80 27.11
CA PHE A 7 21.87 47.49 26.48
C PHE A 7 22.13 46.63 25.22
N PHE A 8 21.70 45.37 25.23
CA PHE A 8 21.61 44.55 24.03
C PHE A 8 20.31 44.89 23.28
N LEU A 9 20.43 45.49 22.09
CA LEU A 9 19.32 45.60 21.14
C LEU A 9 19.13 44.25 20.43
N VAL A 10 17.99 43.60 20.67
CA VAL A 10 17.56 42.42 19.92
C VAL A 10 16.90 42.89 18.62
N LEU A 11 17.56 42.66 17.48
CA LEU A 11 16.99 42.82 16.15
C LEU A 11 16.11 41.61 15.84
N ILE A 12 14.79 41.80 15.85
CA ILE A 12 13.82 40.80 15.39
C ILE A 12 13.71 40.94 13.87
N SER A 13 14.25 39.96 13.12
CA SER A 13 13.97 39.84 11.69
C SER A 13 12.62 39.12 11.49
N PRO A 14 11.72 39.61 10.63
CA PRO A 14 10.50 38.88 10.31
C PRO A 14 10.86 37.69 9.41
N ALA A 15 10.66 36.47 9.92
CA ALA A 15 10.70 35.28 9.10
C ALA A 15 9.49 35.31 8.14
N THR A 16 9.73 35.53 6.85
CA THR A 16 8.72 35.32 5.82
C THR A 16 8.44 33.83 5.68
N ILE A 17 7.31 33.38 6.22
CA ILE A 17 6.77 32.03 5.99
C ILE A 17 6.31 31.97 4.54
N THR A 18 7.12 31.37 3.68
CA THR A 18 6.69 30.98 2.34
C THR A 18 5.83 29.74 2.48
N PHE A 19 4.51 29.88 2.34
CA PHE A 19 3.62 28.74 2.14
C PHE A 19 4.00 28.06 0.81
N SER A 20 4.63 26.89 0.89
CA SER A 20 4.84 26.02 -0.25
C SER A 20 3.48 25.53 -0.74
N ARG A 21 3.17 25.86 -2.00
CA ARG A 21 1.98 25.39 -2.71
C ARG A 21 2.03 23.84 -2.76
N PRO A 22 0.95 23.12 -2.47
CA PRO A 22 0.94 21.66 -2.64
C PRO A 22 1.25 21.32 -4.11
N PRO A 23 2.02 20.25 -4.37
CA PRO A 23 2.31 19.84 -5.74
C PRO A 23 1.01 19.57 -6.50
N PRO A 24 0.94 19.92 -7.80
CA PRO A 24 -0.24 19.64 -8.59
C PRO A 24 -0.47 18.14 -8.68
N LEU A 25 -1.73 17.71 -8.57
CA LEU A 25 -2.19 16.36 -8.92
C LEU A 25 -1.57 15.95 -10.25
N MET A 26 -0.65 14.99 -10.21
CA MET A 26 -0.05 14.44 -11.42
C MET A 26 -1.16 13.70 -12.16
N LYS A 27 -1.60 14.26 -13.30
CA LYS A 27 -2.39 13.48 -14.24
C LYS A 27 -1.49 12.36 -14.73
N ILE A 28 -1.81 11.13 -14.33
CA ILE A 28 -1.25 9.91 -14.93
C ILE A 28 -1.32 10.11 -16.44
N SER A 29 -0.16 10.14 -17.10
CA SER A 29 -0.10 10.29 -18.56
C SER A 29 -0.98 9.20 -19.17
N GLU A 30 -1.85 9.58 -20.11
CA GLU A 30 -2.73 8.67 -20.84
C GLU A 30 -1.94 7.43 -21.25
N ALA A 31 -2.14 6.33 -20.52
CA ALA A 31 -1.59 5.04 -20.87
C ALA A 31 -2.11 4.73 -22.29
N THR A 32 -1.18 4.84 -23.24
CA THR A 32 -1.20 4.39 -24.62
C THR A 32 -2.61 4.14 -25.17
N ARG A 33 -3.11 5.06 -26.01
CA ARG A 33 -4.32 4.85 -26.84
C ARG A 33 -4.32 3.44 -27.43
N TRP A 34 -5.15 2.57 -26.86
CA TRP A 34 -5.39 1.22 -27.36
C TRP A 34 -6.20 1.35 -28.65
N ASN A 35 -5.55 1.17 -29.79
CA ASN A 35 -6.20 1.14 -31.09
C ASN A 35 -7.14 -0.07 -31.16
N SER A 36 -8.43 0.14 -30.91
CA SER A 36 -9.46 -0.87 -31.07
C SER A 36 -9.81 -1.05 -32.55
N ALA A 37 -8.99 -1.83 -33.25
CA ALA A 37 -9.41 -2.42 -34.52
C ALA A 37 -10.51 -3.45 -34.24
N ARG A 38 -11.77 -3.04 -34.43
CA ARG A 38 -12.97 -3.89 -34.38
C ARG A 38 -12.78 -5.16 -35.23
N ARG A 39 -12.81 -6.32 -34.57
CA ARG A 39 -13.39 -7.56 -35.10
C ARG A 39 -14.33 -8.12 -34.04
N GLN A 40 -15.60 -8.31 -34.39
CA GLN A 40 -16.61 -8.98 -33.56
C GLN A 40 -16.12 -10.39 -33.18
N LEU A 41 -16.46 -10.88 -31.98
CA LEU A 41 -16.86 -12.28 -31.68
C LEU A 41 -17.09 -12.52 -30.16
N GLY A 42 -18.33 -12.87 -29.78
CA GLY A 42 -18.67 -13.71 -28.62
C GLY A 42 -18.39 -13.20 -27.19
N LYS A 43 -18.87 -13.96 -26.19
CA LYS A 43 -18.61 -13.75 -24.74
C LYS A 43 -17.11 -13.67 -24.37
N ASP A 44 -16.22 -13.99 -25.31
CA ASP A 44 -14.77 -13.89 -25.18
C ASP A 44 -14.22 -12.47 -25.42
N ALA A 45 -15.06 -11.50 -25.81
CA ALA A 45 -14.61 -10.14 -26.14
C ALA A 45 -14.00 -9.34 -24.98
N CYS A 46 -14.26 -9.72 -23.72
CA CYS A 46 -13.68 -9.07 -22.55
C CYS A 46 -12.33 -9.70 -22.11
N ARG A 47 -12.07 -10.95 -22.48
CA ARG A 47 -10.88 -11.67 -22.02
C ARG A 47 -9.62 -11.10 -22.67
N THR A 48 -8.61 -10.88 -21.85
CA THR A 48 -7.32 -10.31 -22.19
C THR A 48 -6.21 -11.37 -22.27
N GLY A 49 -6.47 -12.58 -21.77
CA GLY A 49 -5.47 -13.64 -21.62
C GLY A 49 -4.74 -13.61 -20.27
N ASN A 50 -5.00 -12.59 -19.45
CA ASN A 50 -4.57 -12.55 -18.06
C ASN A 50 -5.61 -13.28 -17.19
N PRO A 51 -5.31 -14.47 -16.64
CA PRO A 51 -6.30 -15.29 -15.93
C PRO A 51 -6.83 -14.64 -14.64
N ILE A 52 -6.07 -13.72 -14.03
CA ILE A 52 -6.51 -12.98 -12.85
C ILE A 52 -7.58 -11.97 -13.26
N ASP A 53 -7.26 -11.11 -14.22
CA ASP A 53 -8.18 -10.08 -14.70
C ASP A 53 -9.42 -10.69 -15.35
N ASP A 54 -9.24 -11.71 -16.18
CA ASP A 54 -10.32 -12.40 -16.89
C ASP A 54 -11.31 -13.10 -15.94
N CYS A 55 -10.93 -13.34 -14.69
CA CYS A 55 -11.78 -13.94 -13.66
C CYS A 55 -12.80 -12.95 -13.06
N TRP A 56 -12.46 -11.66 -12.94
CA TRP A 56 -13.35 -10.68 -12.30
C TRP A 56 -13.69 -9.45 -13.16
N ARG A 57 -12.80 -8.97 -14.05
CA ARG A 57 -13.02 -7.73 -14.80
C ARG A 57 -14.15 -7.81 -15.81
N CYS A 58 -14.52 -9.03 -16.20
CA CYS A 58 -15.62 -9.26 -17.14
C CYS A 58 -16.99 -9.30 -16.49
N ASP A 59 -17.08 -9.14 -15.17
CA ASP A 59 -18.34 -8.92 -14.48
C ASP A 59 -18.75 -7.43 -14.62
N PRO A 60 -19.82 -7.11 -15.38
CA PRO A 60 -20.31 -5.73 -15.45
C PRO A 60 -20.84 -5.22 -14.10
N ASP A 61 -21.19 -6.13 -13.18
CA ASP A 61 -21.75 -5.84 -11.87
C ASP A 61 -20.69 -5.95 -10.74
N TRP A 62 -19.39 -5.85 -11.09
CA TRP A 62 -18.26 -6.00 -10.16
C TRP A 62 -18.39 -5.14 -8.90
N GLU A 63 -19.05 -3.97 -8.97
CA GLU A 63 -19.26 -3.10 -7.80
C GLU A 63 -20.13 -3.79 -6.74
N THR A 64 -21.19 -4.48 -7.17
CA THR A 64 -22.07 -5.24 -6.28
C THR A 64 -21.48 -6.60 -5.91
N ASN A 65 -20.67 -7.17 -6.80
CA ASN A 65 -19.98 -8.45 -6.62
C ASN A 65 -18.51 -8.27 -6.21
N ARG A 66 -18.17 -7.16 -5.54
CA ARG A 66 -16.80 -6.69 -5.31
C ARG A 66 -15.87 -7.77 -4.77
N LYS A 67 -16.40 -8.63 -3.91
CA LYS A 67 -15.69 -9.68 -3.20
C LYS A 67 -15.32 -10.90 -4.04
N VAL A 68 -15.91 -11.08 -5.22
CA VAL A 68 -15.54 -12.14 -6.19
C VAL A 68 -14.06 -12.03 -6.57
N LEU A 69 -13.47 -10.82 -6.51
CA LEU A 69 -12.04 -10.61 -6.69
C LEU A 69 -11.18 -11.59 -5.86
N ALA A 70 -11.56 -11.88 -4.61
CA ALA A 70 -10.78 -12.76 -3.74
C ALA A 70 -10.71 -14.22 -4.20
N ASP A 71 -11.55 -14.64 -5.14
CA ASP A 71 -11.51 -15.98 -5.74
C ASP A 71 -10.60 -16.05 -6.98
N CYS A 72 -10.05 -14.91 -7.41
CA CYS A 72 -9.28 -14.78 -8.66
C CYS A 72 -7.76 -14.78 -8.47
N ALA A 73 -7.27 -14.83 -7.23
CA ALA A 73 -5.84 -14.93 -6.95
C ALA A 73 -5.26 -16.23 -7.52
N ILE A 74 -4.06 -16.16 -8.10
CA ILE A 74 -3.32 -17.33 -8.59
C ILE A 74 -1.98 -17.46 -7.86
N GLY A 75 -1.19 -18.48 -8.21
CA GLY A 75 0.17 -18.65 -7.71
C GLY A 75 0.21 -19.13 -6.26
N PHE A 76 1.26 -18.75 -5.55
CA PHE A 76 1.45 -19.12 -4.14
C PHE A 76 0.51 -18.36 -3.19
N GLY A 77 0.15 -17.12 -3.50
CA GLY A 77 -0.82 -16.32 -2.76
C GLY A 77 -2.30 -16.61 -3.10
N ARG A 78 -2.61 -17.65 -3.88
CA ARG A 78 -3.99 -17.97 -4.31
C ARG A 78 -5.00 -18.20 -3.17
N ASN A 79 -4.52 -18.46 -1.96
CA ASN A 79 -5.36 -18.69 -0.79
C ASN A 79 -5.63 -17.40 0.00
N ALA A 80 -5.07 -16.26 -0.40
CA ALA A 80 -5.31 -14.97 0.23
C ALA A 80 -6.78 -14.54 0.02
N VAL A 81 -7.65 -14.87 0.97
CA VAL A 81 -9.08 -14.51 0.89
C VAL A 81 -9.37 -13.08 1.38
N GLY A 82 -8.37 -12.41 1.97
CA GLY A 82 -8.52 -11.06 2.48
C GLY A 82 -9.67 -10.94 3.48
N GLY A 83 -10.49 -9.90 3.31
CA GLY A 83 -11.71 -9.66 4.07
C GLY A 83 -13.00 -10.18 3.42
N ARG A 84 -12.93 -11.13 2.48
CA ARG A 84 -14.08 -11.61 1.69
C ARG A 84 -15.29 -11.96 2.57
N ASP A 85 -15.05 -12.66 3.67
CA ASP A 85 -16.10 -13.19 4.54
C ASP A 85 -16.55 -12.19 5.62
N GLY A 86 -16.07 -10.95 5.55
CA GLY A 86 -16.36 -9.85 6.47
C GLY A 86 -17.48 -8.92 6.06
N SER A 87 -17.69 -7.81 6.77
CA SER A 87 -18.54 -6.71 6.29
C SER A 87 -17.73 -5.76 5.38
N LEU A 88 -18.44 -4.90 4.64
CA LEU A 88 -17.81 -3.74 4.01
C LEU A 88 -17.52 -2.69 5.09
N TYR A 89 -16.34 -2.11 5.03
CA TYR A 89 -15.97 -0.92 5.81
C TYR A 89 -15.62 0.20 4.83
N VAL A 90 -16.24 1.37 5.01
CA VAL A 90 -16.05 2.51 4.12
C VAL A 90 -15.17 3.54 4.82
N VAL A 91 -14.01 3.80 4.23
CA VAL A 91 -13.16 4.94 4.59
C VAL A 91 -13.81 6.19 4.02
N THR A 92 -14.04 7.16 4.88
CA THR A 92 -14.69 8.45 4.56
C THR A 92 -13.81 9.65 4.95
N ASN A 93 -12.68 9.41 5.62
CA ASN A 93 -11.82 10.45 6.17
C ASN A 93 -10.33 10.09 6.02
N SER A 94 -9.60 10.92 5.28
CA SER A 94 -8.14 10.83 5.08
C SER A 94 -7.32 11.72 6.02
N ASP A 95 -7.94 12.70 6.70
CA ASP A 95 -7.23 13.83 7.32
C ASP A 95 -6.96 13.61 8.82
N SER A 96 -7.45 12.52 9.39
CA SER A 96 -7.45 12.25 10.83
C SER A 96 -6.70 10.98 11.23
N ASP A 97 -5.60 10.66 10.54
CA ASP A 97 -4.76 9.54 10.96
C ASP A 97 -4.21 9.75 12.39
N ASP A 98 -4.38 8.75 13.24
CA ASP A 98 -3.85 8.72 14.61
C ASP A 98 -3.28 7.32 14.87
N PRO A 99 -1.95 7.16 15.00
CA PRO A 99 -1.30 5.86 15.18
C PRO A 99 -1.76 5.06 16.39
N VAL A 100 -2.29 5.72 17.44
CA VAL A 100 -2.66 5.08 18.71
C VAL A 100 -4.17 5.01 18.89
N ASN A 101 -4.92 6.03 18.47
CA ASN A 101 -6.36 6.16 18.69
C ASN A 101 -7.09 6.49 17.38
N PRO A 102 -7.02 5.60 16.36
CA PRO A 102 -7.70 5.85 15.10
C PRO A 102 -9.21 5.91 15.29
N VAL A 103 -9.87 6.81 14.57
CA VAL A 103 -11.32 7.02 14.66
C VAL A 103 -12.07 6.30 13.53
N PRO A 104 -13.32 5.84 13.77
CA PRO A 104 -14.15 5.28 12.71
C PRO A 104 -14.24 6.20 11.49
N GLY A 105 -14.23 5.62 10.30
CA GLY A 105 -14.15 6.33 9.02
C GLY A 105 -12.72 6.53 8.49
N THR A 106 -11.68 6.31 9.30
CA THR A 106 -10.29 6.32 8.83
C THR A 106 -9.83 4.95 8.32
N LEU A 107 -8.84 4.92 7.43
CA LEU A 107 -8.22 3.67 6.98
C LEU A 107 -7.61 2.89 8.14
N ARG A 108 -6.87 3.56 9.03
CA ARG A 108 -6.22 2.92 10.18
C ARG A 108 -7.22 2.24 11.10
N TYR A 109 -8.38 2.84 11.36
CA TYR A 109 -9.42 2.19 12.15
C TYR A 109 -9.89 0.89 11.48
N GLY A 110 -10.11 0.89 10.17
CA GLY A 110 -10.56 -0.30 9.44
C GLY A 110 -9.55 -1.45 9.48
N VAL A 111 -8.26 -1.18 9.24
CA VAL A 111 -7.26 -2.25 9.09
C VAL A 111 -6.91 -2.97 10.41
N ILE A 112 -7.15 -2.34 11.57
CA ILE A 112 -6.83 -2.93 12.87
C ILE A 112 -7.96 -3.79 13.47
N GLN A 113 -9.17 -3.76 12.88
CA GLN A 113 -10.31 -4.51 13.42
C GLN A 113 -10.01 -6.01 13.48
N GLU A 114 -10.57 -6.72 14.46
CA GLU A 114 -10.33 -8.16 14.62
C GLU A 114 -11.14 -8.96 13.59
N GLU A 115 -12.38 -8.54 13.30
CA GLU A 115 -13.20 -9.16 12.28
C GLU A 115 -12.60 -8.98 10.87
N PRO A 116 -12.86 -9.92 9.96
CA PRO A 116 -12.57 -9.73 8.55
C PRO A 116 -13.26 -8.47 8.02
N LEU A 117 -12.56 -7.65 7.24
CA LEU A 117 -13.16 -6.45 6.63
C LEU A 117 -12.70 -6.28 5.18
N TRP A 118 -13.68 -6.00 4.31
CA TRP A 118 -13.45 -5.54 2.96
C TRP A 118 -13.54 -4.01 2.94
N ILE A 119 -12.38 -3.36 2.95
CA ILE A 119 -12.24 -1.93 3.10
C ILE A 119 -12.30 -1.26 1.74
N ILE A 120 -13.24 -0.33 1.58
CA ILE A 120 -13.44 0.51 0.38
C ILE A 120 -13.40 1.99 0.77
N PHE A 121 -13.52 2.85 -0.23
CA PHE A 121 -13.44 4.30 -0.09
C PHE A 121 -14.68 4.91 -0.75
N ASP A 122 -15.16 6.05 -0.24
CA ASP A 122 -16.34 6.76 -0.79
C ASP A 122 -16.00 7.92 -1.74
N GLN A 123 -14.72 8.30 -1.80
CA GLN A 123 -14.20 9.37 -2.64
C GLN A 123 -12.72 9.15 -2.93
N ASP A 124 -12.18 9.94 -3.86
CA ASP A 124 -10.73 10.02 -4.10
C ASP A 124 -10.03 10.54 -2.84
N MET A 125 -8.90 9.94 -2.47
CA MET A 125 -8.18 10.28 -1.25
C MET A 125 -6.67 10.22 -1.46
N VAL A 126 -5.96 11.19 -0.85
CA VAL A 126 -4.53 11.09 -0.59
C VAL A 126 -4.38 10.94 0.92
N ILE A 127 -3.91 9.77 1.35
CA ILE A 127 -3.81 9.41 2.76
C ILE A 127 -2.34 9.56 3.17
N ASN A 128 -2.06 10.58 3.98
CA ASN A 128 -0.76 10.77 4.61
C ASN A 128 -0.80 10.14 6.00
N LEU A 129 -0.12 9.01 6.16
CA LEU A 129 -0.02 8.32 7.44
C LEU A 129 1.00 9.02 8.33
N LYS A 130 0.75 9.06 9.64
CA LYS A 130 1.69 9.62 10.63
C LYS A 130 2.77 8.63 11.03
N GLU A 131 2.43 7.34 11.04
CA GLU A 131 3.32 6.20 11.31
C GLU A 131 2.90 4.99 10.46
N GLU A 132 3.70 3.93 10.42
CA GLU A 132 3.40 2.70 9.65
C GLU A 132 1.95 2.24 9.85
N LEU A 133 1.25 1.92 8.76
CA LEU A 133 -0.09 1.33 8.80
C LEU A 133 0.03 -0.17 9.03
N VAL A 134 0.01 -0.58 10.30
CA VAL A 134 0.04 -1.99 10.67
C VAL A 134 -1.32 -2.63 10.40
N VAL A 135 -1.35 -3.62 9.52
CA VAL A 135 -2.58 -4.29 9.06
C VAL A 135 -2.80 -5.57 9.87
N ASN A 136 -4.00 -5.75 10.44
CA ASN A 136 -4.40 -7.00 11.10
C ASN A 136 -4.86 -8.05 10.05
N SER A 137 -4.95 -9.33 10.42
CA SER A 137 -5.34 -10.42 9.52
C SER A 137 -6.74 -10.23 8.91
N HIS A 138 -6.99 -10.91 7.78
CA HIS A 138 -8.29 -10.94 7.09
C HIS A 138 -8.77 -9.56 6.62
N LYS A 139 -7.90 -8.83 5.93
CA LYS A 139 -8.21 -7.50 5.40
C LYS A 139 -8.07 -7.47 3.90
N THR A 140 -9.03 -6.86 3.24
CA THR A 140 -8.87 -6.39 1.86
C THR A 140 -8.88 -4.88 1.88
N ILE A 141 -7.87 -4.23 1.31
CA ILE A 141 -7.88 -2.80 1.00
C ILE A 141 -8.12 -2.69 -0.51
N ASP A 142 -9.31 -2.24 -0.92
CA ASP A 142 -9.76 -2.23 -2.31
C ASP A 142 -10.09 -0.81 -2.77
N GLY A 143 -9.18 -0.22 -3.53
CA GLY A 143 -9.31 1.13 -4.06
C GLY A 143 -10.17 1.24 -5.32
N ARG A 144 -10.75 0.15 -5.85
CA ARG A 144 -11.54 0.25 -7.10
C ARG A 144 -12.73 1.20 -6.94
N GLY A 145 -12.92 2.07 -7.94
CA GLY A 145 -13.96 3.09 -7.98
C GLY A 145 -13.45 4.50 -7.63
N HIS A 146 -12.28 4.62 -7.01
CA HIS A 146 -11.70 5.89 -6.59
C HIS A 146 -10.18 5.95 -6.82
N ASN A 147 -9.64 7.16 -6.94
CA ASN A 147 -8.20 7.39 -6.96
C ASN A 147 -7.68 7.46 -5.52
N ILE A 148 -7.19 6.34 -5.01
CA ILE A 148 -6.70 6.21 -3.64
C ILE A 148 -5.18 6.16 -3.63
N GLN A 149 -4.59 7.07 -2.87
CA GLN A 149 -3.15 7.18 -2.71
C GLN A 149 -2.76 7.05 -1.24
N ILE A 150 -1.71 6.29 -0.96
CA ILE A 150 -1.00 6.32 0.32
C ILE A 150 0.35 6.95 0.02
N ALA A 151 0.59 8.15 0.55
CA ALA A 151 1.65 9.01 0.06
C ALA A 151 2.38 9.81 1.14
N ASP A 152 3.61 10.22 0.83
CA ASP A 152 4.39 11.25 1.54
C ASP A 152 4.47 11.05 3.06
N GLY A 153 4.62 9.81 3.48
CA GLY A 153 4.65 9.38 4.89
C GLY A 153 5.06 7.92 5.00
N PRO A 154 5.07 7.34 6.21
CA PRO A 154 5.23 5.89 6.36
C PRO A 154 4.08 5.15 5.67
N CYS A 155 4.31 3.92 5.21
CA CYS A 155 3.33 3.20 4.41
C CYS A 155 2.90 1.89 5.11
N ILE A 156 2.70 0.81 4.35
CA ILE A 156 1.96 -0.37 4.83
C ILE A 156 2.90 -1.41 5.44
N THR A 157 2.54 -1.93 6.61
CA THR A 157 3.29 -3.00 7.28
C THR A 157 2.38 -4.19 7.59
N ILE A 158 2.68 -5.34 6.99
CA ILE A 158 2.03 -6.63 7.22
C ILE A 158 2.98 -7.46 8.09
N ARG A 159 2.71 -7.56 9.39
CA ARG A 159 3.62 -8.24 10.34
C ARG A 159 2.91 -9.32 11.15
N ASN A 160 3.36 -10.57 11.02
CA ASN A 160 2.86 -11.73 11.77
C ASN A 160 1.33 -11.91 11.64
N VAL A 161 0.82 -11.71 10.42
CA VAL A 161 -0.60 -11.79 10.08
C VAL A 161 -0.80 -12.57 8.78
N SER A 162 -2.05 -12.93 8.48
CA SER A 162 -2.38 -13.68 7.27
C SER A 162 -3.67 -13.21 6.60
N ASN A 163 -3.90 -13.66 5.36
CA ASN A 163 -5.08 -13.36 4.57
C ASN A 163 -5.24 -11.86 4.32
N ILE A 164 -4.29 -11.27 3.57
CA ILE A 164 -4.31 -9.86 3.21
C ILE A 164 -4.40 -9.70 1.70
N ILE A 165 -5.30 -8.83 1.24
CA ILE A 165 -5.36 -8.37 -0.16
C ILE A 165 -5.16 -6.85 -0.17
N ILE A 166 -4.23 -6.36 -0.96
CA ILE A 166 -4.06 -4.93 -1.26
C ILE A 166 -4.28 -4.77 -2.75
N HIS A 167 -5.31 -4.01 -3.12
CA HIS A 167 -5.76 -3.94 -4.51
C HIS A 167 -6.12 -2.52 -4.96
N ASN A 168 -5.62 -2.13 -6.14
CA ASN A 168 -5.94 -0.86 -6.81
C ASN A 168 -5.64 0.40 -5.97
N ILE A 169 -4.45 0.44 -5.35
CA ILE A 169 -3.96 1.59 -4.57
C ILE A 169 -2.68 2.14 -5.20
N TYR A 170 -2.51 3.46 -5.22
CA TYR A 170 -1.24 4.09 -5.59
C TYR A 170 -0.41 4.39 -4.33
N ILE A 171 0.74 3.74 -4.17
CA ILE A 171 1.60 3.85 -3.00
C ILE A 171 2.90 4.52 -3.44
N HIS A 172 3.22 5.70 -2.91
CA HIS A 172 4.41 6.42 -3.35
C HIS A 172 4.94 7.41 -2.34
N GLY A 173 6.18 7.89 -2.51
CA GLY A 173 6.76 8.88 -1.62
C GLY A 173 6.89 8.37 -0.16
N CYS A 174 6.96 7.06 0.03
CA CYS A 174 7.02 6.47 1.35
C CYS A 174 8.33 6.87 2.05
N VAL A 175 8.25 7.30 3.30
CA VAL A 175 9.41 7.73 4.09
C VAL A 175 9.42 7.04 5.46
N PRO A 176 10.61 6.91 6.09
CA PRO A 176 10.74 6.36 7.43
C PRO A 176 9.81 6.99 8.47
N GLY A 177 9.02 6.15 9.14
CA GLY A 177 8.31 6.49 10.38
C GLY A 177 9.29 6.64 11.53
N GLN A 178 8.91 7.40 12.56
CA GLN A 178 9.77 7.59 13.73
C GLN A 178 9.49 6.51 14.77
N SER A 179 10.34 6.41 15.78
CA SER A 179 10.02 5.54 16.92
C SER A 179 8.79 6.09 17.65
N ALA A 180 7.69 5.35 17.61
CA ALA A 180 6.40 5.79 18.11
C ALA A 180 5.59 4.62 18.69
N MET A 181 4.51 4.95 19.41
CA MET A 181 3.50 3.96 19.77
C MET A 181 2.55 3.79 18.58
N VAL A 182 2.35 2.55 18.14
CA VAL A 182 1.48 2.23 17.01
C VAL A 182 0.54 1.11 17.40
N ARG A 183 -0.74 1.29 17.08
CA ARG A 183 -1.81 0.32 17.26
C ARG A 183 -1.80 -0.69 16.11
N ASP A 184 -1.77 -1.97 16.46
CA ASP A 184 -1.81 -3.10 15.52
C ASP A 184 -3.11 -3.92 15.64
N SER A 185 -3.88 -3.71 16.71
CA SER A 185 -5.15 -4.37 16.96
C SER A 185 -6.10 -3.50 17.79
N THR A 186 -7.38 -3.85 17.82
CA THR A 186 -8.37 -3.19 18.69
C THR A 186 -7.97 -3.21 20.18
N LYS A 187 -7.18 -4.20 20.59
CA LYS A 187 -6.81 -4.47 21.98
C LYS A 187 -5.35 -4.17 22.31
N HIS A 188 -4.52 -3.90 21.31
CA HIS A 188 -3.08 -3.76 21.50
C HIS A 188 -2.50 -2.60 20.69
N TYR A 189 -1.59 -1.88 21.33
CA TYR A 189 -0.65 -0.95 20.70
C TYR A 189 0.66 -1.04 21.45
N GLY A 190 1.78 -0.80 20.77
CA GLY A 190 3.09 -0.94 21.38
C GLY A 190 4.16 -0.10 20.68
N PRO A 191 5.38 -0.05 21.24
CA PRO A 191 6.47 0.68 20.63
C PRO A 191 6.89 0.02 19.31
N ARG A 192 7.07 0.86 18.29
CA ARG A 192 7.73 0.53 17.03
C ARG A 192 9.03 1.35 16.95
N SER A 193 10.06 0.74 16.37
CA SER A 193 11.26 1.45 15.98
C SER A 193 11.00 2.26 14.72
N LYS A 194 11.97 3.09 14.34
CA LYS A 194 12.04 3.69 13.00
C LYS A 194 11.80 2.61 11.93
N SER A 195 10.94 2.92 10.95
CA SER A 195 10.73 2.06 9.78
C SER A 195 11.64 2.45 8.63
N ASP A 196 11.81 1.56 7.65
CA ASP A 196 12.77 1.77 6.55
C ASP A 196 12.23 2.69 5.44
N GLY A 197 10.91 2.81 5.36
CA GLY A 197 10.23 3.67 4.37
C GLY A 197 9.87 2.93 3.08
N ASP A 198 9.61 1.62 3.17
CA ASP A 198 9.10 0.83 2.06
C ASP A 198 7.66 1.21 1.68
N GLY A 199 7.24 0.87 0.46
CA GLY A 199 5.83 0.90 0.08
C GLY A 199 4.98 -0.10 0.86
N ILE A 200 5.35 -1.38 0.80
CA ILE A 200 4.70 -2.48 1.52
C ILE A 200 5.78 -3.38 2.12
N SER A 201 5.87 -3.43 3.44
CA SER A 201 6.76 -4.36 4.15
C SER A 201 5.98 -5.56 4.69
N ILE A 202 6.48 -6.78 4.46
CA ILE A 202 5.87 -8.04 4.85
C ILE A 202 6.87 -8.82 5.73
N PHE A 203 6.55 -8.96 7.00
CA PHE A 203 7.35 -9.68 7.99
C PHE A 203 6.57 -10.87 8.54
N ALA A 204 7.04 -12.10 8.32
CA ALA A 204 6.33 -13.31 8.73
C ALA A 204 4.85 -13.34 8.27
N GLY A 205 4.58 -12.79 7.07
CA GLY A 205 3.24 -12.76 6.49
C GLY A 205 2.92 -14.05 5.74
N ARG A 206 1.64 -14.45 5.72
CA ARG A 206 1.18 -15.59 4.93
C ARG A 206 -0.11 -15.30 4.19
N ASP A 207 -0.26 -15.84 2.99
CA ASP A 207 -1.48 -15.71 2.19
C ASP A 207 -1.76 -14.22 1.92
N VAL A 208 -0.82 -13.59 1.21
CA VAL A 208 -0.84 -12.17 0.87
C VAL A 208 -0.94 -12.02 -0.65
N TRP A 209 -1.81 -11.12 -1.10
CA TRP A 209 -1.97 -10.79 -2.50
C TRP A 209 -1.92 -9.29 -2.73
N ILE A 210 -0.93 -8.83 -3.49
CA ILE A 210 -0.75 -7.42 -3.89
C ILE A 210 -1.03 -7.32 -5.37
N ASP A 211 -2.14 -6.68 -5.74
CA ASP A 211 -2.69 -6.75 -7.09
C ASP A 211 -3.15 -5.39 -7.64
N HIS A 212 -2.82 -5.06 -8.90
CA HIS A 212 -3.23 -3.78 -9.52
C HIS A 212 -2.81 -2.52 -8.73
N CYS A 213 -1.80 -2.61 -7.87
CA CYS A 213 -1.25 -1.43 -7.22
C CYS A 213 -0.29 -0.70 -8.15
N THR A 214 -0.19 0.61 -7.97
CA THR A 214 0.87 1.41 -8.57
C THR A 214 1.88 1.74 -7.46
N LEU A 215 3.18 1.56 -7.69
CA LEU A 215 4.22 1.83 -6.68
C LEU A 215 5.40 2.62 -7.27
N ALA A 216 5.85 3.66 -6.58
CA ALA A 216 6.96 4.50 -7.05
C ALA A 216 7.62 5.32 -5.93
N ASN A 217 8.88 5.71 -6.12
CA ASN A 217 9.58 6.72 -5.31
C ASN A 217 9.45 6.52 -3.78
N CYS A 218 9.59 5.28 -3.30
CA CYS A 218 9.72 5.03 -1.86
C CYS A 218 11.15 5.34 -1.38
N HIS A 219 11.35 5.43 -0.07
CA HIS A 219 12.67 5.72 0.48
C HIS A 219 13.60 4.49 0.40
N ASP A 220 13.07 3.29 0.65
CA ASP A 220 13.84 2.03 0.61
C ASP A 220 13.26 1.06 -0.44
N GLY A 221 12.52 0.01 -0.07
CA GLY A 221 11.88 -0.93 -1.00
C GLY A 221 10.52 -0.46 -1.57
N LEU A 222 10.07 -0.97 -2.72
CA LEU A 222 8.63 -0.88 -3.07
C LEU A 222 7.84 -1.97 -2.36
N ILE A 223 8.30 -3.22 -2.43
CA ILE A 223 7.68 -4.38 -1.77
C ILE A 223 8.78 -5.27 -1.18
N ASP A 224 8.84 -5.36 0.13
CA ASP A 224 9.81 -6.19 0.82
C ASP A 224 9.12 -7.31 1.59
N ALA A 225 9.52 -8.56 1.31
CA ALA A 225 9.00 -9.74 1.98
C ALA A 225 10.12 -10.53 2.64
N VAL A 226 10.09 -10.60 3.97
CA VAL A 226 11.21 -11.08 4.78
C VAL A 226 10.70 -11.87 5.99
N VAL A 227 11.62 -12.51 6.72
CA VAL A 227 11.37 -13.12 8.04
C VAL A 227 10.31 -14.23 7.95
N GLY A 228 10.53 -15.25 7.12
CA GLY A 228 9.65 -16.41 6.98
C GLY A 228 8.33 -16.14 6.25
N SER A 229 8.24 -15.01 5.55
CA SER A 229 7.06 -14.66 4.74
C SER A 229 6.89 -15.67 3.59
N THR A 230 5.65 -16.11 3.32
CA THR A 230 5.39 -17.13 2.29
C THR A 230 3.94 -17.08 1.80
N SER A 231 3.60 -17.88 0.78
CA SER A 231 2.29 -17.85 0.13
C SER A 231 1.90 -16.44 -0.34
N ILE A 232 2.78 -15.82 -1.14
CA ILE A 232 2.58 -14.44 -1.64
C ILE A 232 2.37 -14.46 -3.15
N THR A 233 1.45 -13.63 -3.63
CA THR A 233 1.35 -13.28 -5.05
C THR A 233 1.44 -11.76 -5.20
N VAL A 234 2.33 -11.30 -6.08
CA VAL A 234 2.47 -9.91 -6.50
C VAL A 234 2.11 -9.88 -7.99
N SER A 235 0.95 -9.33 -8.33
CA SER A 235 0.45 -9.37 -9.71
C SER A 235 -0.13 -8.07 -10.24
N ASN A 236 -0.09 -7.88 -11.56
CA ASN A 236 -0.72 -6.74 -12.23
C ASN A 236 -0.33 -5.35 -11.73
N ASN A 237 0.76 -5.23 -10.97
CA ASN A 237 1.18 -3.97 -10.41
C ASN A 237 1.94 -3.16 -11.46
N TYR A 238 1.85 -1.85 -11.38
CA TYR A 238 2.70 -0.94 -12.14
C TYR A 238 3.77 -0.34 -11.21
N MET A 239 5.05 -0.62 -11.47
CA MET A 239 6.16 -0.15 -10.65
C MET A 239 7.10 0.71 -11.51
N PHE A 240 7.51 1.88 -11.05
CA PHE A 240 8.36 2.79 -11.83
C PHE A 240 9.10 3.79 -10.94
N ASN A 241 10.13 4.44 -11.47
CA ASN A 241 10.93 5.47 -10.78
C ASN A 241 11.39 5.02 -9.39
N HIS A 242 12.22 3.98 -9.31
CA HIS A 242 12.66 3.44 -8.03
C HIS A 242 13.95 2.61 -8.16
N ASP A 243 14.83 2.66 -7.17
CA ASP A 243 16.08 1.90 -7.20
C ASP A 243 15.86 0.43 -6.83
N GLU A 244 15.45 0.20 -5.57
CA GLU A 244 15.36 -1.12 -4.95
C GLU A 244 13.92 -1.63 -4.96
N VAL A 245 13.52 -2.33 -6.03
CA VAL A 245 12.10 -2.62 -6.29
C VAL A 245 11.49 -3.62 -5.31
N MET A 246 12.03 -4.84 -5.23
CA MET A 246 11.45 -5.92 -4.45
C MET A 246 12.50 -6.83 -3.83
N LEU A 247 12.60 -6.83 -2.50
CA LEU A 247 13.47 -7.74 -1.76
C LEU A 247 12.69 -8.95 -1.24
N LEU A 248 13.15 -10.16 -1.57
CA LEU A 248 12.58 -11.43 -1.12
C LEU A 248 13.60 -12.19 -0.27
N GLY A 249 13.57 -11.94 1.03
CA GLY A 249 14.54 -12.45 2.00
C GLY A 249 15.64 -11.43 2.32
N HIS A 250 15.97 -11.28 3.60
CA HIS A 250 16.79 -10.16 4.10
C HIS A 250 18.24 -10.54 4.49
N SER A 251 18.54 -11.83 4.59
CA SER A 251 19.83 -12.30 5.10
C SER A 251 20.17 -13.68 4.54
N ASP A 252 21.41 -13.82 4.06
CA ASP A 252 21.95 -15.07 3.49
C ASP A 252 21.90 -16.24 4.47
N ASP A 253 21.90 -15.96 5.78
CA ASP A 253 21.94 -16.94 6.85
C ASP A 253 20.56 -17.20 7.49
N PHE A 254 19.50 -16.51 7.06
CA PHE A 254 18.18 -16.63 7.69
C PHE A 254 17.41 -17.85 7.17
N LEU A 255 17.54 -18.97 7.88
CA LEU A 255 17.06 -20.27 7.43
C LEU A 255 15.54 -20.39 7.28
N ASP A 256 14.74 -19.58 7.97
CA ASP A 256 13.28 -19.66 7.90
C ASP A 256 12.75 -19.18 6.53
N ASP A 257 13.53 -18.37 5.79
CA ASP A 257 13.20 -17.92 4.43
C ASP A 257 13.33 -19.07 3.40
N LYS A 258 13.87 -20.24 3.76
CA LYS A 258 13.92 -21.42 2.85
C LYS A 258 12.56 -21.90 2.37
N ASN A 259 11.51 -21.62 3.14
CA ASN A 259 10.13 -21.99 2.80
C ASN A 259 9.36 -20.83 2.14
N MET A 260 10.03 -19.72 1.82
CA MET A 260 9.43 -18.60 1.12
C MET A 260 8.96 -19.03 -0.27
N GLN A 261 7.71 -18.70 -0.58
CA GLN A 261 7.11 -18.95 -1.88
C GLN A 261 6.36 -17.71 -2.33
N VAL A 262 6.86 -17.09 -3.40
CA VAL A 262 6.33 -15.85 -3.97
C VAL A 262 6.08 -16.04 -5.46
N THR A 263 4.90 -15.66 -5.93
CA THR A 263 4.59 -15.57 -7.36
C THR A 263 4.64 -14.12 -7.79
N ILE A 264 5.43 -13.82 -8.83
CA ILE A 264 5.48 -12.51 -9.48
C ILE A 264 4.95 -12.72 -10.90
N ALA A 265 3.80 -12.14 -11.22
CA ALA A 265 3.15 -12.39 -12.51
C ALA A 265 2.42 -11.15 -13.03
N PHE A 266 2.50 -10.88 -14.33
CA PHE A 266 1.74 -9.79 -14.99
C PHE A 266 2.02 -8.36 -14.48
N ASN A 267 3.03 -8.16 -13.64
CA ASN A 267 3.47 -6.82 -13.26
C ASN A 267 4.11 -6.11 -14.46
N PHE A 268 3.91 -4.80 -14.55
CA PHE A 268 4.62 -3.93 -15.48
C PHE A 268 5.76 -3.23 -14.74
N PHE A 269 6.99 -3.67 -14.99
CA PHE A 269 8.21 -3.02 -14.53
C PHE A 269 8.57 -1.89 -15.49
N GLY A 270 8.23 -0.68 -15.07
CA GLY A 270 8.26 0.54 -15.87
C GLY A 270 9.62 1.20 -15.98
N GLU A 271 9.58 2.48 -16.35
CA GLU A 271 10.78 3.28 -16.54
C GLU A 271 11.51 3.59 -15.22
N ASN A 272 12.81 3.83 -15.34
CA ASN A 272 13.68 4.26 -14.25
C ASN A 272 13.66 3.34 -13.02
N LEU A 273 13.43 2.05 -13.24
CA LEU A 273 13.76 1.01 -12.26
C LEU A 273 15.23 0.64 -12.38
N VAL A 274 15.92 0.45 -11.25
CA VAL A 274 17.36 0.12 -11.25
C VAL A 274 17.58 -1.38 -11.04
N GLN A 275 17.04 -1.96 -9.97
CA GLN A 275 17.35 -3.33 -9.55
C GLN A 275 16.23 -3.98 -8.71
N ARG A 276 16.48 -5.24 -8.29
CA ARG A 276 15.59 -6.06 -7.45
C ARG A 276 14.21 -6.35 -8.06
N MET A 277 14.16 -6.92 -9.27
CA MET A 277 12.90 -7.29 -9.95
C MET A 277 12.73 -8.82 -10.21
N PRO A 278 12.73 -9.69 -9.19
CA PRO A 278 13.04 -9.46 -7.77
C PRO A 278 14.55 -9.60 -7.45
N ARG A 279 14.93 -9.44 -6.18
CA ARG A 279 16.23 -9.90 -5.62
C ARG A 279 15.98 -10.82 -4.43
#